data_AF-A0AAZ1XYK6-F1
#
_entry.id   AF-A0AAZ1XYK6-F1
#
_cell.length_a   1.000
_cell.length_b   1.000
_cell.length_c   1.000
_cell.angle_alpha   90.00
_cell.angle_beta   90.00
_cell.angle_gamma   90.00
#
_symmetry.space_group_name_H-M   'P 1'
#
loop_
_entity.id
_entity.type
_entity.pdbx_description
1 polymer ?
#
loop_
_entity_poly.entity_id
_entity_poly.type
_entity_poly.pdbx_seq_one_letter_code
_entity_poly.pdbx_strand_id
1 'polypeptide(L)'
;MNTGNLTDALQYAEHATRVLKKKEKGGVFTVDPETGFVNQCIYDPSCPVNLLGRDALEKLKIGVVPGPEGMYAKLMLHEVKELPAKLWSTGPTDVGLIKGADPVVVKTTTTYRPVKPQYPLTTEAKAGIKPVIVDMEKAGILIKTTKVTCNTPIFPVKKANTGKYRLVHDLRAINEVTEQIPPVVANPHTLLNQVTPKEQWFSVIDLSNAFFSVPLHPDSQHLFGFTFEGQKYTYTRLPRGFQNSPTLYAEALKKSMSLCTLPALGQFLLYVDDILITGNTKADCKANTMTVLHHLAEQGHKVSQHKLQLWIAKCLCNHFIPTYGIPTLIRSDNGTH
;
A
#
# COMPACT_ATOMS: atom_id res chain seq x y z
N MET A 1 -28.21 -38.40 -25.45
CA MET A 1 -28.75 -39.20 -24.34
C MET A 1 -27.55 -39.60 -23.50
N ASN A 2 -27.43 -39.41 -22.20
CA ASN A 2 -28.28 -38.92 -21.10
C ASN A 2 -27.26 -38.56 -20.00
N THR A 3 -27.20 -37.34 -19.46
CA THR A 3 -27.93 -36.82 -18.28
C THR A 3 -27.65 -37.54 -16.94
N GLY A 4 -27.08 -36.77 -15.99
CA GLY A 4 -27.22 -36.94 -14.54
C GLY A 4 -26.22 -37.89 -13.88
N ASN A 5 -25.60 -37.61 -12.73
CA ASN A 5 -25.93 -36.71 -11.62
C ASN A 5 -24.62 -36.35 -10.87
N LEU A 6 -24.24 -35.12 -10.55
CA LEU A 6 -24.81 -34.20 -9.54
C LEU A 6 -25.09 -34.78 -8.13
N THR A 7 -24.87 -36.08 -7.89
CA THR A 7 -25.03 -36.70 -6.57
C THR A 7 -23.73 -36.75 -5.75
N ASP A 8 -22.57 -36.83 -6.41
CA ASP A 8 -21.30 -37.03 -5.69
C ASP A 8 -20.79 -35.74 -5.01
N ALA A 9 -21.07 -34.57 -5.62
CA ALA A 9 -20.73 -33.28 -5.03
C ALA A 9 -21.64 -32.91 -3.84
N LEU A 10 -22.89 -33.37 -3.86
CA LEU A 10 -23.84 -33.15 -2.76
C LEU A 10 -23.59 -34.10 -1.58
N GLN A 11 -23.14 -35.34 -1.82
CA GLN A 11 -22.69 -36.22 -0.73
C GLN A 11 -21.41 -35.72 -0.05
N TYR A 12 -20.48 -35.10 -0.80
CA TYR A 12 -19.30 -34.47 -0.21
C TYR A 12 -19.66 -33.21 0.60
N ALA A 13 -20.62 -32.42 0.11
CA ALA A 13 -21.14 -31.26 0.82
C ALA A 13 -21.96 -31.63 2.07
N GLU A 14 -22.77 -32.69 2.04
CA GLU A 14 -23.51 -33.18 3.21
C GLU A 14 -22.59 -33.80 4.27
N HIS A 15 -21.53 -34.51 3.86
CA HIS A 15 -20.53 -35.02 4.80
C HIS A 15 -19.75 -33.87 5.47
N ALA A 16 -19.38 -32.82 4.72
CA ALA A 16 -18.76 -31.62 5.29
C ALA A 16 -19.70 -30.85 6.24
N THR A 17 -21.00 -30.81 5.92
CA THR A 17 -22.01 -30.13 6.76
C THR A 17 -22.31 -30.91 8.06
N ARG A 18 -22.17 -32.25 8.05
CA ARG A 18 -22.40 -33.08 9.24
C ARG A 18 -21.26 -33.03 10.26
N VAL A 19 -20.02 -32.76 9.82
CA VAL A 19 -18.86 -32.54 10.71
C VAL A 19 -18.96 -31.20 11.46
N LEU A 20 -19.58 -30.19 10.86
CA LEU A 20 -19.79 -28.87 11.48
C LEU A 20 -20.88 -28.83 12.57
N LYS A 21 -21.64 -29.92 12.76
CA LYS A 21 -22.64 -30.01 13.86
C LYS A 21 -22.12 -30.68 15.13
N LYS A 22 -20.88 -31.16 15.19
CA LYS A 22 -20.31 -31.66 16.45
C LYS A 22 -19.55 -30.55 17.18
N LYS A 23 -20.34 -29.65 17.76
CA LYS A 23 -19.91 -28.68 18.77
C LYS A 23 -19.60 -29.46 20.05
N GLU A 24 -18.36 -29.87 20.26
CA GLU A 24 -17.89 -30.30 21.59
C GLU A 24 -16.64 -29.52 21.98
N LYS A 25 -16.71 -29.02 23.21
CA LYS A 25 -15.85 -28.04 23.89
C LYS A 25 -14.34 -28.35 23.76
N GLY A 26 -13.59 -27.37 23.25
CA GLY A 26 -12.17 -27.19 23.57
C GLY A 26 -11.17 -27.30 22.40
N GLY A 27 -11.07 -26.24 21.59
CA GLY A 27 -9.92 -25.97 20.70
C GLY A 27 -10.01 -26.51 19.27
N VAL A 28 -9.59 -25.71 18.28
CA VAL A 28 -9.36 -26.11 16.88
C VAL A 28 -7.85 -26.12 16.64
N PHE A 29 -7.35 -27.17 15.99
CA PHE A 29 -5.93 -27.34 15.67
C PHE A 29 -5.75 -27.51 14.16
N THR A 30 -4.71 -26.93 13.61
CA THR A 30 -4.26 -27.20 12.24
C THR A 30 -2.90 -27.90 12.29
N VAL A 31 -2.76 -28.91 11.44
CA VAL A 31 -1.53 -29.69 11.29
C VAL A 31 -0.88 -29.32 9.97
N ASP A 32 0.37 -28.88 10.02
CA ASP A 32 1.18 -28.64 8.83
C ASP A 32 1.50 -30.00 8.16
N PRO A 33 1.11 -30.21 6.89
CA PRO A 33 1.24 -31.50 6.24
C PRO A 33 2.67 -31.88 5.85
N GLU A 34 3.64 -30.96 5.87
CA GLU A 34 5.06 -31.25 5.60
C GLU A 34 5.86 -31.47 6.88
N THR A 35 5.47 -30.83 7.99
CA THR A 35 6.28 -30.84 9.23
C THR A 35 5.59 -31.50 10.42
N GLY A 36 4.30 -31.83 10.33
CA GLY A 36 3.55 -32.50 11.41
C GLY A 36 3.32 -31.65 12.65
N PHE A 37 3.66 -30.36 12.62
CA PHE A 37 3.44 -29.45 13.74
C PHE A 37 1.96 -29.18 13.95
N VAL A 38 1.50 -29.39 15.19
CA VAL A 38 0.15 -29.07 15.64
C VAL A 38 0.16 -27.64 16.19
N ASN A 39 -0.41 -26.70 15.44
CA ASN A 39 -0.60 -25.33 15.91
C ASN A 39 -1.98 -25.18 16.55
N GLN A 40 -2.02 -24.54 17.72
CA GLN A 40 -3.26 -24.14 18.36
C GLN A 40 -3.73 -22.82 17.72
N CYS A 41 -4.66 -22.92 16.76
CA CYS A 41 -5.28 -21.74 16.15
C CYS A 41 -6.52 -21.35 16.97
N ILE A 42 -6.47 -20.19 17.62
CA ILE A 42 -7.66 -19.58 18.22
C ILE A 42 -8.41 -18.81 17.11
N TYR A 43 -9.47 -19.42 16.60
CA TYR A 43 -10.48 -18.71 15.82
C TYR A 43 -11.21 -17.74 16.77
N ASP A 44 -10.93 -16.44 16.63
CA ASP A 44 -11.69 -15.38 17.28
C ASP A 44 -12.69 -14.77 16.26
N PRO A 45 -13.97 -15.16 16.32
CA PRO A 45 -15.03 -14.63 15.45
C PRO A 45 -15.30 -13.13 15.64
N SER A 46 -14.59 -12.46 16.56
CA SER A 46 -14.68 -11.02 16.79
C SER A 46 -13.59 -10.18 16.11
N CYS A 47 -12.61 -10.78 15.41
CA CYS A 47 -11.50 -10.06 14.77
C CYS A 47 -11.87 -9.53 13.35
N PRO A 48 -11.99 -8.19 13.13
CA PRO A 48 -12.60 -7.65 11.92
C PRO A 48 -11.65 -6.90 10.96
N VAL A 49 -10.31 -6.95 11.12
CA VAL A 49 -9.40 -6.06 10.36
C VAL A 49 -8.16 -6.76 9.82
N ASN A 50 -7.84 -6.48 8.55
CA ASN A 50 -6.60 -6.85 7.89
C ASN A 50 -5.53 -5.77 8.16
N LEU A 51 -4.50 -6.16 8.90
CA LEU A 51 -3.52 -5.25 9.53
C LEU A 51 -2.38 -4.78 8.61
N LEU A 52 -2.37 -5.19 7.35
CA LEU A 52 -1.40 -4.74 6.35
C LEU A 52 -2.12 -4.42 5.03
N GLY A 53 -1.61 -3.45 4.28
CA GLY A 53 -2.16 -3.04 2.99
C GLY A 53 -2.40 -4.23 2.04
N ARG A 54 -3.37 -4.07 1.14
CA ARG A 54 -3.81 -5.13 0.19
C ARG A 54 -2.63 -5.82 -0.52
N ASP A 55 -1.62 -5.05 -0.90
CA ASP A 55 -0.48 -5.50 -1.71
C ASP A 55 0.53 -6.35 -0.92
N ALA A 56 0.62 -6.18 0.41
CA ALA A 56 1.47 -7.00 1.27
C ALA A 56 0.81 -8.37 1.53
N LEU A 57 -0.52 -8.41 1.70
CA LEU A 57 -1.28 -9.63 1.95
C LEU A 57 -1.39 -10.55 0.72
N GLU A 58 -1.48 -9.96 -0.48
CA GLU A 58 -1.50 -10.70 -1.74
C GLU A 58 -0.14 -11.40 -2.00
N LYS A 59 0.97 -10.74 -1.66
CA LYS A 59 2.32 -11.35 -1.71
C LYS A 59 2.53 -12.45 -0.66
N LEU A 60 1.72 -12.45 0.41
CA LEU A 60 1.74 -13.45 1.48
C LEU A 60 0.74 -14.61 1.27
N LYS A 61 0.02 -14.65 0.13
CA LYS A 61 -0.96 -15.71 -0.24
C LYS A 61 -2.09 -15.93 0.78
N ILE A 62 -2.67 -14.85 1.33
CA ILE A 62 -3.79 -14.94 2.27
C ILE A 62 -5.07 -14.52 1.55
N GLY A 63 -6.01 -15.45 1.34
CA GLY A 63 -7.27 -15.21 0.63
C GLY A 63 -8.45 -14.93 1.56
N VAL A 64 -9.36 -14.02 1.17
CA VAL A 64 -10.66 -13.77 1.84
C VAL A 64 -11.76 -13.55 0.80
N VAL A 65 -12.94 -14.14 1.01
CA VAL A 65 -14.16 -13.99 0.19
C VAL A 65 -15.32 -13.45 1.05
N PRO A 66 -16.17 -12.52 0.54
CA PRO A 66 -17.19 -11.82 1.34
C PRO A 66 -18.59 -12.48 1.33
N GLY A 67 -19.43 -12.12 2.32
CA GLY A 67 -20.85 -12.51 2.45
C GLY A 67 -21.77 -11.35 2.92
N PRO A 68 -23.12 -11.53 2.93
CA PRO A 68 -24.10 -10.50 2.50
C PRO A 68 -24.47 -9.38 3.49
N GLU A 69 -24.15 -9.46 4.77
CA GLU A 69 -24.63 -8.50 5.80
C GLU A 69 -23.50 -7.92 6.65
N GLY A 70 -22.39 -7.50 6.02
CA GLY A 70 -21.16 -7.07 6.70
C GLY A 70 -21.32 -6.02 7.82
N MET A 71 -20.32 -5.90 8.71
CA MET A 71 -20.29 -4.89 9.78
C MET A 71 -18.96 -4.15 9.92
N TYR A 72 -19.09 -2.89 10.37
CA TYR A 72 -18.11 -1.80 10.33
C TYR A 72 -17.54 -1.50 11.72
N ALA A 73 -16.24 -1.25 11.82
CA ALA A 73 -15.64 -0.62 13.00
C ALA A 73 -15.76 0.91 12.88
N LYS A 74 -16.60 1.52 13.72
CA LYS A 74 -16.70 2.99 13.81
C LYS A 74 -15.46 3.51 14.55
N LEU A 75 -14.50 4.05 13.80
CA LEU A 75 -13.39 4.81 14.37
C LEU A 75 -13.95 5.82 15.38
N MET A 76 -13.34 5.87 16.56
CA MET A 76 -13.49 7.00 17.48
C MET A 76 -12.69 8.19 16.94
N LEU A 77 -13.08 8.69 15.76
CA LEU A 77 -12.50 9.85 15.07
C LEU A 77 -12.47 11.11 15.93
N HIS A 78 -13.20 11.14 17.05
CA HIS A 78 -13.24 12.28 17.96
C HIS A 78 -11.87 12.57 18.59
N GLU A 79 -11.02 11.56 18.82
CA GLU A 79 -9.72 11.74 19.48
C GLU A 79 -8.64 12.24 18.52
N VAL A 80 -8.84 12.14 17.21
CA VAL A 80 -7.95 12.67 16.17
C VAL A 80 -8.41 14.03 15.63
N LYS A 81 -9.49 14.61 16.17
CA LYS A 81 -10.02 15.93 15.76
C LYS A 81 -9.06 17.08 16.07
N GLU A 82 -8.21 16.91 17.08
CA GLU A 82 -7.24 17.92 17.49
C GLU A 82 -6.05 18.02 16.52
N LEU A 83 -5.92 17.07 15.58
CA LEU A 83 -4.87 17.11 14.56
C LEU A 83 -5.15 18.20 13.51
N PRO A 84 -4.09 18.81 12.95
CA PRO A 84 -4.25 19.84 11.93
C PRO A 84 -5.07 19.34 10.73
N ALA A 85 -6.14 20.05 10.37
CA ALA A 85 -7.03 19.67 9.26
C ALA A 85 -6.28 19.45 7.93
N LYS A 86 -5.17 20.17 7.72
CA LYS A 86 -4.28 20.04 6.56
C LYS A 86 -3.68 18.64 6.37
N LEU A 87 -3.59 17.83 7.43
CA LEU A 87 -3.05 16.47 7.40
C LEU A 87 -3.92 15.54 6.55
N TRP A 88 -5.23 15.73 6.59
CA TRP A 88 -6.17 14.80 5.98
C TRP A 88 -6.25 15.04 4.47
N SER A 89 -6.13 13.96 3.70
CA SER A 89 -6.35 14.03 2.26
C SER A 89 -7.84 14.13 1.96
N THR A 90 -8.21 15.13 1.18
CA THR A 90 -9.59 15.37 0.75
C THR A 90 -9.94 14.68 -0.57
N GLY A 91 -8.94 14.13 -1.28
CA GLY A 91 -9.15 13.51 -2.58
C GLY A 91 -7.90 13.00 -3.28
N PRO A 92 -8.04 12.44 -4.50
CA PRO A 92 -6.93 11.84 -5.25
C PRO A 92 -5.90 12.85 -5.77
N THR A 93 -6.22 14.14 -5.77
CA THR A 93 -5.35 15.24 -6.20
C THR A 93 -4.94 16.17 -5.06
N ASP A 94 -5.43 15.92 -3.85
CA ASP A 94 -4.92 16.58 -2.63
C ASP A 94 -3.65 15.86 -2.20
N VAL A 95 -2.52 16.43 -2.63
CA VAL A 95 -1.19 15.86 -2.48
C VAL A 95 -0.38 16.68 -1.48
N GLY A 96 0.47 15.99 -0.72
CA GLY A 96 1.42 16.63 0.16
C GLY A 96 2.56 17.30 -0.59
N LEU A 97 3.45 17.95 0.16
CA LEU A 97 4.78 18.34 -0.28
C LEU A 97 5.75 18.11 0.87
N ILE A 98 6.59 17.08 0.74
CA ILE A 98 7.54 16.73 1.79
C ILE A 98 8.55 17.87 1.94
N LYS A 99 8.60 18.46 3.13
CA LYS A 99 9.59 19.49 3.45
C LYS A 99 11.00 18.92 3.41
N GLY A 100 11.90 19.63 2.75
CA GLY A 100 13.30 19.20 2.62
C GLY A 100 13.54 18.02 1.67
N ALA A 101 12.51 17.60 0.91
CA ALA A 101 12.69 16.70 -0.22
C ALA A 101 13.17 17.52 -1.43
N ASP A 102 14.41 17.29 -1.83
CA ASP A 102 15.01 17.94 -2.99
C ASP A 102 14.32 17.43 -4.28
N PRO A 103 14.10 18.30 -5.29
CA PRO A 103 13.52 17.88 -6.56
C PRO A 103 14.37 16.79 -7.22
N VAL A 104 13.74 15.67 -7.56
CA VAL A 104 14.43 14.50 -8.11
C VAL A 104 14.94 14.80 -9.52
N VAL A 105 16.24 14.59 -9.72
CA VAL A 105 16.87 14.57 -11.04
C VAL A 105 16.97 13.12 -11.52
N VAL A 106 16.36 12.82 -12.67
CA VAL A 106 16.36 11.49 -13.28
C VAL A 106 17.51 11.38 -14.28
N LYS A 107 18.40 10.43 -14.05
CA LYS A 107 19.50 10.11 -14.95
C LYS A 107 19.05 9.12 -16.03
N THR A 108 19.46 9.36 -17.26
CA THR A 108 19.21 8.46 -18.39
C THR A 108 20.48 7.69 -18.76
N THR A 109 20.35 6.41 -19.10
CA THR A 109 21.48 5.55 -19.51
C THR A 109 21.84 5.72 -20.99
N THR A 110 21.00 6.40 -21.76
CA THR A 110 21.14 6.58 -23.20
C THR A 110 20.64 7.96 -23.65
N THR A 111 21.03 8.39 -24.85
CA THR A 111 20.47 9.56 -25.54
C THR A 111 19.17 9.24 -26.27
N TYR A 112 18.82 7.95 -26.45
CA TYR A 112 17.54 7.55 -27.04
C TYR A 112 16.37 8.06 -26.19
N ARG A 113 15.31 8.53 -26.85
CA ARG A 113 14.10 9.06 -26.21
C ARG A 113 12.86 8.36 -26.77
N PRO A 114 12.16 7.54 -25.97
CA PRO A 114 11.01 6.79 -26.46
C PRO A 114 9.84 7.73 -26.81
N VAL A 115 9.35 7.59 -28.04
CA VAL A 115 8.16 8.30 -28.54
C VAL A 115 7.16 7.26 -29.05
N LYS A 116 6.25 6.86 -28.17
CA LYS A 116 5.11 5.98 -28.46
C LYS A 116 3.83 6.82 -28.54
N PRO A 117 3.05 6.74 -29.63
CA PRO A 117 1.83 7.51 -29.76
C PRO A 117 0.77 7.03 -28.75
N GLN A 118 -0.16 7.91 -28.40
CA GLN A 118 -1.32 7.54 -27.60
C GLN A 118 -2.22 6.58 -28.38
N TYR A 119 -2.52 5.42 -27.81
CA TYR A 119 -3.49 4.50 -28.38
C TYR A 119 -4.89 5.13 -28.44
N PRO A 120 -5.71 4.81 -29.45
CA PRO A 120 -7.08 5.28 -29.53
C PRO A 120 -7.86 4.99 -28.24
N LEU A 121 -8.43 6.03 -27.65
CA LEU A 121 -9.30 5.91 -26.47
C LEU A 121 -10.77 5.96 -26.90
N THR A 122 -11.60 5.12 -26.29
CA THR A 122 -13.06 5.18 -26.48
C THR A 122 -13.60 6.52 -25.96
N THR A 123 -14.76 6.95 -26.46
CA THR A 123 -15.43 8.18 -26.02
C THR A 123 -15.68 8.16 -24.51
N GLU A 124 -16.11 7.01 -23.98
CA GLU A 124 -16.34 6.83 -22.54
C GLU A 124 -15.05 6.99 -21.73
N ALA A 125 -13.95 6.36 -22.16
CA ALA A 125 -12.67 6.44 -21.48
C ALA A 125 -12.10 7.87 -21.48
N LYS A 126 -12.26 8.60 -22.60
CA LYS A 126 -11.89 10.02 -22.71
C LYS A 126 -12.70 10.88 -21.73
N ALA A 127 -14.03 10.74 -21.75
CA ALA A 127 -14.92 11.49 -20.87
C ALA A 127 -14.63 11.20 -19.39
N GLY A 128 -14.33 9.94 -19.05
CA GLY A 128 -14.01 9.51 -17.69
C GLY A 128 -12.66 10.03 -17.17
N ILE A 129 -11.61 10.07 -18.00
CA ILE A 129 -10.28 10.50 -17.57
C ILE A 129 -10.05 12.00 -17.63
N LYS A 130 -10.77 12.72 -18.50
CA LYS A 130 -10.67 14.17 -18.66
C LYS A 130 -10.74 14.94 -17.33
N PRO A 131 -11.74 14.73 -16.44
CA PRO A 131 -11.76 15.43 -15.16
C PRO A 131 -10.55 15.11 -14.29
N VAL A 132 -10.05 13.86 -14.30
CA VAL A 132 -8.87 13.46 -13.54
C VAL A 132 -7.62 14.24 -13.99
N ILE A 133 -7.41 14.37 -15.31
CA ILE A 133 -6.27 15.14 -15.85
C ILE A 133 -6.41 16.61 -15.50
N VAL A 134 -7.61 17.19 -15.64
CA VAL A 134 -7.88 18.59 -15.28
C VAL A 134 -7.62 18.85 -13.80
N ASP A 135 -8.05 17.95 -12.92
CA ASP A 135 -7.84 18.09 -11.48
C ASP A 135 -6.35 17.93 -11.11
N MET A 136 -5.63 17.02 -11.77
CA MET A 136 -4.19 16.88 -11.60
C MET A 136 -3.40 18.10 -12.12
N GLU A 137 -3.86 18.73 -13.20
CA GLU A 137 -3.31 19.99 -13.71
C GLU A 137 -3.56 21.13 -12.71
N LYS A 138 -4.79 21.28 -12.21
CA LYS A 138 -5.13 22.29 -11.17
C LYS A 138 -4.34 22.11 -9.88
N ALA A 139 -4.10 20.86 -9.48
CA ALA A 139 -3.25 20.54 -8.32
C ALA A 139 -1.74 20.75 -8.59
N GLY A 140 -1.38 21.14 -9.81
CA GLY A 140 0.00 21.36 -10.21
C GLY A 140 0.83 20.08 -10.24
N ILE A 141 0.21 18.89 -10.30
CA ILE A 141 0.89 17.59 -10.48
C ILE A 141 1.27 17.40 -11.95
N LEU A 142 0.41 17.88 -12.84
CA LEU A 142 0.63 17.90 -14.28
C LEU A 142 0.75 19.34 -14.78
N ILE A 143 1.51 19.52 -15.85
CA ILE A 143 1.58 20.77 -16.61
C ILE A 143 1.45 20.48 -18.10
N LYS A 144 0.80 21.41 -18.82
CA LYS A 144 0.81 21.42 -20.29
C LYS A 144 2.17 21.89 -20.79
N THR A 145 2.75 21.20 -21.75
CA THR A 145 4.05 21.60 -22.33
C THR A 145 4.29 20.98 -23.69
N THR A 146 4.98 21.69 -24.58
CA THR A 146 5.46 21.17 -25.87
C THR A 146 6.88 20.62 -25.79
N LYS A 147 7.59 20.85 -24.68
CA LYS A 147 9.03 20.56 -24.50
C LYS A 147 9.34 19.11 -24.09
N VAL A 148 8.39 18.19 -24.19
CA VAL A 148 8.64 16.78 -23.85
C VAL A 148 9.59 16.15 -24.87
N THR A 149 10.58 15.40 -24.39
CA THR A 149 11.48 14.63 -25.27
C THR A 149 11.01 13.20 -25.44
N CYS A 150 10.28 12.67 -24.46
CA CYS A 150 9.65 11.36 -24.52
C CYS A 150 8.13 11.53 -24.59
N ASN A 151 7.45 10.59 -25.23
CA ASN A 151 6.00 10.48 -25.15
C ASN A 151 5.62 9.01 -24.98
N THR A 152 4.81 8.70 -23.98
CA THR A 152 4.29 7.35 -23.76
C THR A 152 2.77 7.35 -23.55
N PRO A 153 2.08 6.25 -23.87
CA PRO A 153 0.62 6.21 -23.80
C PRO A 153 0.12 6.17 -22.35
N ILE A 154 -1.06 6.73 -22.13
CA ILE A 154 -1.84 6.57 -20.91
C ILE A 154 -3.01 5.61 -21.14
N PHE A 155 -3.41 4.95 -20.06
CA PHE A 155 -4.55 4.07 -19.96
C PHE A 155 -5.53 4.60 -18.91
N PRO A 156 -6.73 5.03 -19.33
CA PRO A 156 -7.85 5.24 -18.42
C PRO A 156 -8.32 3.91 -17.86
N VAL A 157 -8.15 3.70 -16.55
CA VAL A 157 -8.58 2.46 -15.89
C VAL A 157 -9.71 2.77 -14.93
N LYS A 158 -10.82 2.04 -15.00
CA LYS A 158 -11.89 2.13 -14.00
C LYS A 158 -11.40 1.53 -12.68
N LYS A 159 -11.56 2.25 -11.58
CA LYS A 159 -11.37 1.71 -10.24
C LYS A 159 -12.57 0.81 -9.92
N ALA A 160 -12.28 -0.46 -9.63
CA ALA A 160 -13.28 -1.47 -9.31
C ALA A 160 -14.29 -0.94 -8.29
N ASN A 161 -15.57 -1.20 -8.53
CA ASN A 161 -16.69 -0.90 -7.64
C ASN A 161 -16.91 0.60 -7.31
N THR A 162 -16.30 1.53 -8.05
CA THR A 162 -16.51 2.98 -7.82
C THR A 162 -17.00 3.75 -9.05
N GLY A 163 -16.90 3.16 -10.24
CA GLY A 163 -17.17 3.84 -11.52
C GLY A 163 -16.19 4.96 -11.87
N LYS A 164 -15.28 5.35 -10.95
CA LYS A 164 -14.30 6.41 -11.15
C LYS A 164 -13.12 5.92 -11.99
N TYR A 165 -12.54 6.82 -12.79
CA TYR A 165 -11.35 6.53 -13.57
C TYR A 165 -10.07 6.90 -12.81
N ARG A 166 -8.98 6.20 -13.11
CA ARG A 166 -7.61 6.54 -12.73
C ARG A 166 -6.73 6.61 -13.97
N LEU A 167 -5.79 7.54 -13.97
CA LEU A 167 -4.75 7.64 -15.00
C LEU A 167 -3.65 6.62 -14.68
N VAL A 168 -3.42 5.69 -15.59
CA VAL A 168 -2.25 4.80 -15.57
C VAL A 168 -1.34 5.21 -16.72
N HIS A 169 -0.11 5.59 -16.43
CA HIS A 169 0.86 5.98 -17.46
C HIS A 169 1.80 4.80 -17.73
N ASP A 170 1.91 4.37 -18.99
CA ASP A 170 2.80 3.29 -19.40
C ASP A 170 4.25 3.76 -19.48
N LEU A 171 4.94 3.72 -18.34
CA LEU A 171 6.31 4.19 -18.22
C LEU A 171 7.35 3.12 -18.55
N ARG A 172 6.98 1.94 -19.08
CA ARG A 172 7.92 0.84 -19.36
C ARG A 172 9.08 1.27 -20.25
N ALA A 173 8.79 1.94 -21.37
CA ALA A 173 9.82 2.41 -22.30
C ALA A 173 10.71 3.50 -21.69
N ILE A 174 10.18 4.30 -20.76
CA ILE A 174 10.97 5.31 -20.03
C ILE A 174 11.87 4.61 -19.00
N ASN A 175 11.34 3.62 -18.28
CA ASN A 175 12.09 2.83 -17.30
C ASN A 175 13.33 2.18 -17.95
N GLU A 176 13.20 1.61 -19.15
CA GLU A 176 14.30 1.01 -19.94
C GLU A 176 15.46 1.96 -20.25
N VAL A 177 15.22 3.27 -20.32
CA VAL A 177 16.23 4.29 -20.65
C VAL A 177 16.70 5.11 -19.45
N THR A 178 16.22 4.78 -18.25
CA THR A 178 16.59 5.45 -17.01
C THR A 178 17.51 4.59 -16.16
N GLU A 179 18.44 5.22 -15.46
CA GLU A 179 19.32 4.52 -14.54
C GLU A 179 18.50 3.95 -13.38
N GLN A 180 18.65 2.65 -13.12
CA GLN A 180 17.96 2.00 -12.01
C GLN A 180 18.73 2.26 -10.71
N ILE A 181 17.99 2.67 -9.67
CA ILE A 181 18.56 2.89 -8.34
C ILE A 181 18.35 1.60 -7.52
N PRO A 182 19.34 1.15 -6.73
CA PRO A 182 19.17 0.01 -5.83
C PRO A 182 17.97 0.19 -4.91
N PRO A 183 17.10 -0.82 -4.73
CA PRO A 183 15.93 -0.70 -3.88
C PRO A 183 16.35 -0.57 -2.40
N VAL A 184 15.90 0.51 -1.75
CA VAL A 184 16.13 0.78 -0.31
C VAL A 184 14.94 0.32 0.54
N VAL A 185 13.83 -0.08 -0.10
CA VAL A 185 12.63 -0.55 0.60
C VAL A 185 12.94 -1.88 1.29
N ALA A 186 12.92 -1.87 2.62
CA ALA A 186 13.12 -3.07 3.40
C ALA A 186 12.01 -4.10 3.14
N ASN A 187 12.37 -5.39 3.13
CA ASN A 187 11.40 -6.47 3.03
C ASN A 187 10.45 -6.41 4.24
N PRO A 188 9.11 -6.54 4.04
CA PRO A 188 8.13 -6.56 5.12
C PRO A 188 8.49 -7.52 6.27
N HIS A 189 9.01 -8.71 5.97
CA HIS A 189 9.42 -9.68 6.98
C HIS A 189 10.57 -9.16 7.86
N THR A 190 11.56 -8.51 7.24
CA THR A 190 12.69 -7.92 7.96
C THR A 190 12.26 -6.75 8.82
N LEU A 191 11.30 -5.93 8.36
CA LEU A 191 10.72 -4.86 9.17
C LEU A 191 9.96 -5.42 10.37
N LEU A 192 9.12 -6.44 10.16
CA LEU A 192 8.32 -7.04 11.24
C LEU A 192 9.17 -7.75 12.28
N ASN A 193 10.34 -8.28 11.92
CA ASN A 193 11.28 -8.85 12.90
C ASN A 193 11.83 -7.81 13.90
N GLN A 194 11.69 -6.52 13.63
CA GLN A 194 12.04 -5.47 14.57
C GLN A 194 10.98 -5.31 15.68
N VAL A 195 9.77 -5.84 15.48
CA VAL A 195 8.69 -5.77 16.46
C VAL A 195 8.94 -6.79 17.56
N THR A 196 9.04 -6.32 18.80
CA THR A 196 9.35 -7.18 19.94
C THR A 196 8.09 -7.80 20.56
N PRO A 197 8.23 -8.89 21.33
CA PRO A 197 7.13 -9.42 22.12
C PRO A 197 6.54 -8.43 23.13
N LYS A 198 7.22 -7.35 23.50
CA LYS A 198 6.72 -6.35 24.46
C LYS A 198 5.74 -5.36 23.84
N GLU A 199 5.84 -5.15 22.53
CA GLU A 199 4.98 -4.25 21.78
C GLU A 199 3.66 -4.95 21.49
N GLN A 200 2.63 -4.56 22.24
CA GLN A 200 1.33 -5.24 22.28
C GLN A 200 0.22 -4.41 21.64
N TRP A 201 0.50 -3.22 21.13
CA TRP A 201 -0.48 -2.31 20.56
C TRP A 201 0.03 -1.66 19.28
N PHE A 202 -0.85 -1.54 18.28
CA PHE A 202 -0.48 -1.14 16.93
C PHE A 202 -1.42 -0.09 16.34
N SER A 203 -0.87 0.84 15.58
CA SER A 203 -1.61 1.70 14.66
C SER A 203 -1.01 1.61 13.26
N VAL A 204 -1.83 1.72 12.23
CA VAL A 204 -1.42 1.77 10.83
C VAL A 204 -1.92 3.07 10.20
N ILE A 205 -0.99 3.80 9.60
CA ILE A 205 -1.24 5.03 8.85
C ILE A 205 -0.94 4.78 7.38
N ASP A 206 -1.92 5.07 6.52
CA ASP A 206 -1.78 5.05 5.06
C ASP A 206 -1.58 6.49 4.54
N LEU A 207 -0.42 6.75 3.94
CA LEU A 207 -0.08 8.03 3.33
C LEU A 207 -0.77 8.17 1.97
N SER A 208 -1.54 9.24 1.81
CA SER A 208 -2.31 9.47 0.58
C SER A 208 -1.44 10.06 -0.52
N ASN A 209 -1.56 9.48 -1.72
CA ASN A 209 -0.93 10.01 -2.94
C ASN A 209 0.59 10.25 -2.79
N ALA A 210 1.24 9.42 -1.97
CA ALA A 210 2.61 9.50 -1.52
C ALA A 210 3.64 9.95 -2.58
N PHE A 211 3.72 9.30 -3.74
CA PHE A 211 4.72 9.67 -4.75
C PHE A 211 4.59 11.12 -5.23
N PHE A 212 3.36 11.65 -5.34
CA PHE A 212 3.15 13.03 -5.75
C PHE A 212 3.60 14.06 -4.71
N SER A 213 3.94 13.64 -3.49
CA SER A 213 4.50 14.51 -2.46
C SER A 213 5.98 14.85 -2.67
N VAL A 214 6.67 14.15 -3.58
CA VAL A 214 8.08 14.39 -3.92
C VAL A 214 8.15 15.19 -5.23
N PRO A 215 8.83 16.36 -5.24
CA PRO A 215 8.98 17.16 -6.44
C PRO A 215 9.90 16.49 -7.47
N LEU A 216 9.60 16.69 -8.75
CA LEU A 216 10.45 16.31 -9.87
C LEU A 216 11.17 17.55 -10.40
N HIS A 217 12.49 17.46 -10.55
CA HIS A 217 13.31 18.57 -11.03
C HIS A 217 12.89 18.99 -12.45
N PRO A 218 12.77 20.29 -12.76
CA PRO A 218 12.39 20.79 -14.10
C PRO A 218 13.13 20.12 -15.26
N ASP A 219 14.43 19.90 -15.10
CA ASP A 219 15.29 19.25 -16.11
C ASP A 219 14.99 17.76 -16.34
N SER A 220 14.15 17.14 -15.52
CA SER A 220 13.73 15.75 -15.68
C SER A 220 12.27 15.61 -16.09
N GLN A 221 11.49 16.70 -16.01
CA GLN A 221 10.06 16.67 -16.34
C GLN A 221 9.85 16.32 -17.82
N HIS A 222 10.74 16.73 -18.73
CA HIS A 222 10.59 16.44 -20.16
C HIS A 222 10.59 14.94 -20.51
N LEU A 223 11.03 14.06 -19.60
CA LEU A 223 11.10 12.62 -19.79
C LEU A 223 9.75 11.90 -19.62
N PHE A 224 8.78 12.50 -18.92
CA PHE A 224 7.53 11.84 -18.54
C PHE A 224 6.32 12.35 -19.33
N GLY A 225 6.54 12.66 -20.60
CA GLY A 225 5.52 13.20 -21.48
C GLY A 225 4.44 12.19 -21.86
N PHE A 226 3.19 12.66 -21.97
CA PHE A 226 2.10 11.94 -22.63
C PHE A 226 1.19 12.90 -23.39
N THR A 227 0.37 12.37 -24.29
CA THR A 227 -0.57 13.16 -25.10
C THR A 227 -2.01 12.76 -24.80
N PHE A 228 -2.87 13.74 -24.53
CA PHE A 228 -4.31 13.56 -24.36
C PHE A 228 -5.07 14.65 -25.14
N GLU A 229 -5.99 14.24 -26.02
CA GLU A 229 -6.78 15.16 -26.88
C GLU A 229 -5.92 16.17 -27.67
N GLY A 230 -4.76 15.72 -28.18
CA GLY A 230 -3.83 16.57 -28.94
C GLY A 230 -2.96 17.49 -28.07
N GLN A 231 -3.22 17.58 -26.77
CA GLN A 231 -2.42 18.33 -25.82
C GLN A 231 -1.37 17.43 -25.15
N LYS A 232 -0.12 17.90 -25.13
CA LYS A 232 0.98 17.26 -24.42
C LYS A 232 1.04 17.72 -22.96
N TYR A 233 1.25 16.76 -22.06
CA TYR A 233 1.39 16.97 -20.62
C TYR A 233 2.68 16.33 -20.11
N THR A 234 3.17 16.83 -18.98
CA THR A 234 4.17 16.12 -18.19
C THR A 234 3.95 16.34 -16.68
N TYR A 235 4.72 15.66 -15.85
CA TYR A 235 4.65 15.71 -14.39
C TYR A 235 5.62 16.73 -13.80
N THR A 236 5.21 17.35 -12.71
CA THR A 236 6.07 18.18 -11.83
C THR A 236 6.45 17.45 -10.53
N ARG A 237 5.87 16.27 -10.32
CA ARG A 237 6.05 15.39 -9.15
C ARG A 237 6.45 14.00 -9.61
N LEU A 238 6.92 13.13 -8.71
CA LEU A 238 7.24 11.76 -9.08
C LEU A 238 5.99 11.02 -9.62
N PRO A 239 6.04 10.50 -10.86
CA PRO A 239 4.90 9.81 -11.45
C PRO A 239 4.73 8.39 -10.89
N ARG A 240 3.49 7.92 -10.85
CA ARG A 240 3.17 6.51 -10.59
C ARG A 240 3.58 5.66 -11.80
N GLY A 241 4.19 4.51 -11.55
CA GLY A 241 4.66 3.58 -12.58
C GLY A 241 6.13 3.77 -12.99
N PHE A 242 6.79 4.84 -12.53
CA PHE A 242 8.23 5.00 -12.69
C PHE A 242 8.95 4.08 -11.73
N GLN A 243 9.91 3.32 -12.24
CA GLN A 243 10.55 2.22 -11.50
C GLN A 243 11.25 2.67 -10.21
N ASN A 244 11.84 3.87 -10.19
CA ASN A 244 12.55 4.37 -9.01
C ASN A 244 11.64 5.15 -8.05
N SER A 245 10.37 5.43 -8.41
CA SER A 245 9.46 6.20 -7.54
C SER A 245 9.33 5.61 -6.12
N PRO A 246 9.19 4.28 -5.92
CA PRO A 246 9.12 3.70 -4.58
C PRO A 246 10.39 3.95 -3.75
N THR A 247 11.58 3.77 -4.35
CA THR A 247 12.86 3.97 -3.66
C THR A 247 13.06 5.42 -3.28
N LEU A 248 12.89 6.34 -4.25
CA LEU A 248 13.05 7.78 -4.04
C LEU A 248 12.07 8.32 -3.00
N TYR A 249 10.82 7.82 -3.02
CA TYR A 249 9.83 8.16 -2.01
C TYR A 249 10.22 7.62 -0.63
N ALA A 250 10.65 6.36 -0.53
CA ALA A 250 11.06 5.77 0.74
C ALA A 250 12.25 6.50 1.37
N GLU A 251 13.22 6.94 0.56
CA GLU A 251 14.34 7.78 1.03
C GLU A 251 13.85 9.15 1.54
N ALA A 252 12.97 9.82 0.79
CA ALA A 252 12.39 11.09 1.19
C ALA A 252 11.57 10.96 2.48
N LEU A 253 10.76 9.90 2.60
CA LEU A 253 9.98 9.60 3.80
C LEU A 253 10.88 9.32 4.99
N LYS A 254 11.92 8.48 4.82
CA LYS A 254 12.89 8.18 5.89
C LYS A 254 13.62 9.43 6.37
N LYS A 255 14.08 10.29 5.45
CA LYS A 255 14.70 11.59 5.77
C LYS A 255 13.72 12.47 6.54
N SER A 256 12.48 12.58 6.06
CA SER A 256 11.42 13.37 6.70
C SER A 256 11.07 12.87 8.11
N MET A 257 11.10 11.56 8.34
CA MET A 257 10.79 10.94 9.64
C MET A 257 11.99 10.88 10.60
N SER A 258 13.21 11.20 10.16
CA SER A 258 14.45 11.01 10.94
C SER A 258 14.50 11.79 12.26
N LEU A 259 13.78 12.91 12.37
CA LEU A 259 13.70 13.75 13.57
C LEU A 259 12.46 13.45 14.43
N CYS A 260 11.58 12.53 14.00
CA CYS A 260 10.40 12.17 14.76
C CYS A 260 10.80 11.31 15.97
N THR A 261 10.74 11.89 17.17
CA THR A 261 11.04 11.18 18.41
C THR A 261 9.74 10.76 19.10
N LEU A 262 9.63 9.47 19.44
CA LEU A 262 8.45 8.93 20.11
C LEU A 262 8.47 9.26 21.62
N PRO A 263 7.32 9.64 22.21
CA PRO A 263 7.23 10.00 23.62
C PRO A 263 7.19 8.79 24.57
N ALA A 264 6.91 7.59 24.05
CA ALA A 264 6.73 6.38 24.85
C ALA A 264 7.42 5.16 24.23
N LEU A 265 7.48 4.04 24.98
CA LEU A 265 8.06 2.79 24.50
C LEU A 265 7.33 2.29 23.25
N GLY A 266 8.11 1.88 22.25
CA GLY A 266 7.63 1.45 20.95
C GLY A 266 8.51 2.01 19.84
N GLN A 267 8.05 1.88 18.60
CA GLN A 267 8.73 2.33 17.40
C GLN A 267 7.71 2.65 16.29
N PHE A 268 8.20 3.21 15.19
CA PHE A 268 7.47 3.23 13.94
C PHE A 268 8.30 2.58 12.84
N LEU A 269 7.64 1.84 11.96
CA LEU A 269 8.23 1.14 10.84
C LEU A 269 7.63 1.69 9.55
N LEU A 270 8.49 2.02 8.60
CA LEU A 270 8.12 2.62 7.32
C LEU A 270 8.13 1.55 6.24
N TYR A 271 7.00 1.36 5.54
CA TYR A 271 6.90 0.48 4.40
C TYR A 271 6.21 1.18 3.23
N VAL A 272 7.01 1.81 2.38
CA VAL A 272 6.53 2.62 1.24
C VAL A 272 5.50 3.65 1.76
N ASP A 273 4.21 3.46 1.47
CA ASP A 273 3.13 4.40 1.83
C ASP A 273 2.48 4.09 3.19
N ASP A 274 2.83 2.95 3.82
CA ASP A 274 2.30 2.52 5.11
C ASP A 274 3.29 2.81 6.25
N ILE A 275 2.77 3.30 7.38
CA ILE A 275 3.52 3.47 8.63
C ILE A 275 2.85 2.63 9.71
N LEU A 276 3.57 1.64 10.23
CA LEU A 276 3.17 0.87 11.40
C LEU A 276 3.76 1.53 12.66
N ILE A 277 2.94 1.78 13.67
CA ILE A 277 3.34 2.39 14.94
C ILE A 277 3.03 1.40 16.05
N THR A 278 3.96 1.22 16.98
CA THR A 278 3.83 0.26 18.07
C THR A 278 3.80 0.95 19.44
N GLY A 279 3.31 0.22 20.44
CA GLY A 279 3.45 0.56 21.86
C GLY A 279 3.29 -0.65 22.76
N ASN A 280 3.88 -0.61 23.96
CA ASN A 280 3.73 -1.69 24.94
C ASN A 280 2.33 -1.69 25.57
N THR A 281 1.77 -0.50 25.80
CA THR A 281 0.39 -0.30 26.24
C THR A 281 -0.42 0.46 25.19
N LYS A 282 -1.75 0.44 25.34
CA LYS A 282 -2.65 1.26 24.52
C LYS A 282 -2.30 2.74 24.59
N ALA A 283 -1.94 3.21 25.80
CA ALA A 283 -1.57 4.60 26.04
C ALA A 283 -0.29 4.97 25.30
N ASP A 284 0.73 4.10 25.34
CA ASP A 284 1.99 4.31 24.61
C ASP A 284 1.74 4.41 23.10
N CYS A 285 1.00 3.43 22.54
CA CYS A 285 0.68 3.40 21.12
C CYS A 285 -0.11 4.64 20.70
N LYS A 286 -1.07 5.08 21.52
CA LYS A 286 -1.82 6.32 21.28
C LYS A 286 -0.91 7.54 21.28
N ALA A 287 -0.07 7.71 22.30
CA ALA A 287 0.85 8.84 22.38
C ALA A 287 1.81 8.87 21.17
N ASN A 288 2.41 7.73 20.84
CA ASN A 288 3.28 7.56 19.67
C ASN A 288 2.56 7.89 18.36
N THR A 289 1.32 7.40 18.21
CA THR A 289 0.50 7.66 17.01
C THR A 289 0.20 9.14 16.83
N MET A 290 -0.18 9.83 17.90
CA MET A 290 -0.45 11.27 17.84
C MET A 290 0.81 12.07 17.49
N THR A 291 1.95 11.76 18.10
CA THR A 291 3.23 12.40 17.75
C THR A 291 3.59 12.20 16.28
N VAL A 292 3.45 10.99 15.76
CA VAL A 292 3.71 10.72 14.33
C VAL A 292 2.74 11.50 13.43
N LEU A 293 1.44 11.54 13.74
CA LEU A 293 0.46 12.27 12.95
C LEU A 293 0.73 13.80 12.95
N HIS A 294 1.11 14.38 14.09
CA HIS A 294 1.54 15.78 14.16
C HIS A 294 2.79 16.03 13.33
N HIS A 295 3.81 15.18 13.46
CA HIS A 295 5.05 15.27 12.68
C HIS A 295 4.76 15.20 11.18
N LEU A 296 3.94 14.24 10.73
CA LEU A 296 3.52 14.12 9.33
C LEU A 296 2.84 15.40 8.82
N ALA A 297 1.97 16.01 9.63
CA ALA A 297 1.28 17.25 9.28
C ALA A 297 2.25 18.44 9.16
N GLU A 298 3.26 18.49 10.02
CA GLU A 298 4.30 19.51 10.00
C GLU A 298 5.24 19.36 8.80
N GLN A 299 5.56 18.13 8.43
CA GLN A 299 6.41 17.79 7.29
C GLN A 299 5.70 17.83 5.93
N GLY A 300 4.39 18.12 5.92
CA GLY A 300 3.62 18.34 4.69
C GLY A 300 3.09 17.07 4.04
N HIS A 301 3.02 15.96 4.77
CA HIS A 301 2.40 14.72 4.30
C HIS A 301 0.86 14.81 4.33
N LYS A 302 0.23 13.90 3.58
CA LYS A 302 -1.22 13.71 3.57
C LYS A 302 -1.56 12.29 3.99
N VAL A 303 -2.62 12.14 4.79
CA VAL A 303 -3.04 10.85 5.35
C VAL A 303 -4.47 10.51 4.96
N SER A 304 -4.70 9.22 4.66
CA SER A 304 -6.01 8.67 4.34
C SER A 304 -6.80 8.44 5.64
N GLN A 305 -7.52 9.45 6.12
CA GLN A 305 -8.23 9.37 7.40
C GLN A 305 -9.16 8.14 7.54
N HIS A 306 -9.87 7.78 6.48
CA HIS A 306 -10.80 6.64 6.46
C HIS A 306 -10.12 5.26 6.43
N LYS A 307 -8.79 5.21 6.26
CA LYS A 307 -8.00 3.98 6.27
C LYS A 307 -7.16 3.80 7.54
N LEU A 308 -7.19 4.78 8.45
CA LEU A 308 -6.47 4.68 9.70
C LEU A 308 -6.93 3.45 10.49
N GLN A 309 -5.96 2.74 11.06
CA GLN A 309 -6.19 1.70 12.04
C GLN A 309 -5.49 2.14 13.32
N LEU A 310 -6.20 2.29 14.43
CA LEU A 310 -5.65 2.97 15.61
C LEU A 310 -5.69 2.05 16.84
N TRP A 311 -4.56 1.98 17.55
CA TRP A 311 -4.36 1.31 18.85
C TRP A 311 -5.10 -0.03 18.97
N ILE A 312 -4.78 -0.94 18.07
CA ILE A 312 -5.27 -2.32 18.01
C ILE A 312 -4.33 -3.22 18.84
N ALA A 313 -4.89 -4.07 19.70
CA ALA A 313 -4.10 -4.97 20.56
C ALA A 313 -3.51 -6.17 19.80
N LYS A 314 -2.33 -6.65 20.21
CA LYS A 314 -1.59 -7.76 19.61
C LYS A 314 -2.28 -9.11 19.69
N CYS A 315 -3.21 -9.35 20.62
CA CYS A 315 -3.95 -10.60 20.57
C CYS A 315 -4.79 -10.74 19.28
N LEU A 316 -5.12 -9.62 18.62
CA LEU A 316 -5.67 -9.59 17.27
C LEU A 316 -4.60 -9.82 16.18
N CYS A 317 -3.31 -9.65 16.50
CA CYS A 317 -2.15 -9.82 15.61
C CYS A 317 -1.43 -11.19 15.75
N ASN A 318 -1.70 -11.99 16.79
CA ASN A 318 -1.05 -13.30 16.97
C ASN A 318 -1.48 -14.36 15.94
N HIS A 319 -2.43 -14.05 15.06
CA HIS A 319 -2.66 -14.83 13.85
C HIS A 319 -1.69 -14.49 12.69
N PHE A 320 -0.80 -13.49 12.83
CA PHE A 320 0.16 -13.10 11.78
C PHE A 320 1.50 -12.50 12.26
N ILE A 321 1.91 -12.69 13.53
CA ILE A 321 3.29 -12.42 13.95
C ILE A 321 3.89 -13.73 14.47
N PRO A 322 4.77 -14.41 13.70
CA PRO A 322 5.35 -15.67 14.12
C PRO A 322 6.10 -15.45 15.44
N THR A 323 5.68 -16.18 16.47
CA THR A 323 6.09 -15.91 17.86
C THR A 323 7.28 -16.76 18.31
N TYR A 324 7.98 -17.47 17.42
CA TYR A 324 9.08 -18.33 17.82
C TYR A 324 10.29 -18.22 16.88
N GLY A 325 11.41 -17.81 17.49
CA GLY A 325 12.73 -18.43 17.42
C GLY A 325 13.26 -18.92 16.07
N ILE A 326 14.48 -18.44 15.76
CA ILE A 326 15.38 -18.99 14.75
C ILE A 326 15.34 -20.54 14.78
N PRO A 327 15.09 -21.24 13.66
CA PRO A 327 15.33 -22.67 13.56
C PRO A 327 16.84 -22.93 13.67
N THR A 328 17.25 -23.66 14.71
CA THR A 328 18.65 -24.00 15.03
C THR A 328 19.26 -25.06 14.11
N LEU A 329 18.80 -25.22 12.88
CA LEU A 329 19.43 -26.14 11.93
C LEU A 329 19.44 -25.55 10.52
N ILE A 330 20.61 -25.05 10.14
CA ILE A 330 21.01 -24.92 8.74
C ILE A 330 21.31 -26.34 8.27
N ARG A 331 20.42 -26.94 7.48
CA ARG A 331 20.82 -27.98 6.53
C ARG A 331 21.03 -27.31 5.20
N SER A 332 22.29 -27.16 4.81
CA SER A 332 22.68 -27.02 3.42
C SER A 332 22.30 -28.32 2.73
N ASP A 333 21.50 -28.27 1.68
CA ASP A 333 21.56 -29.28 0.63
C ASP A 333 21.31 -28.59 -0.71
N ASN A 334 22.33 -28.72 -1.56
CA ASN A 334 22.41 -28.20 -2.91
C ASN A 334 21.34 -28.85 -3.81
N GLY A 335 20.77 -28.10 -4.77
CA GLY A 335 19.95 -28.71 -5.80
C GLY A 335 19.29 -27.74 -6.77
N THR A 336 20.03 -27.40 -7.82
CA THR A 336 19.56 -27.04 -9.17
C THR A 336 18.14 -27.50 -9.55
N HIS A 337 17.28 -26.57 -9.98
CA HIS A 337 16.82 -26.38 -11.37
C HIS A 337 15.94 -25.15 -11.54
#